data_AF-A0A3C1PL41-F1
#
_entry.id   AF-A0A3C1PL41-F1
#
_cell.length_a   1.000
_cell.length_b   1.000
_cell.length_c   1.000
_cell.angle_alpha   90.00
_cell.angle_beta   90.00
_cell.angle_gamma   90.00
#
_symmetry.space_group_name_H-M   'P 1'
#
loop_
_entity.id
_entity.type
_entity.pdbx_description
1 polymer ?
#
loop_
_entity_poly.entity_id
_entity_poly.type
_entity_poly.pdbx_seq_one_letter_code
_entity_poly.pdbx_strand_id
1 'polypeptide(L)'
;EKPSSGKSHSVTMHKPVHCRLVREETDLQVYTLSGTPADCIKFGIHSLLKRKPDLVISGINHGTNSSVSVVYSGTMAAAIEGCLNRVSSVGFSLTDYQQTADFSAAEKYAEIVIEKV
;
A
#
# COMPACT_ATOMS: atom_id res chain seq x y z
N GLU A 1 -6.57 -8.43 5.39
CA GLU A 1 -6.84 -9.67 6.16
C GLU A 1 -5.90 -10.87 5.89
N LYS A 2 -5.17 -10.95 4.76
CA LYS A 2 -4.22 -12.06 4.48
C LYS A 2 -2.93 -11.55 3.81
N PRO A 3 -1.79 -12.26 3.94
CA PRO A 3 -0.61 -11.97 3.14
C PRO A 3 -0.97 -11.94 1.66
N SER A 4 -0.49 -10.90 0.96
CA SER A 4 -0.87 -10.63 -0.43
C SER A 4 0.36 -10.46 -1.34
N SER A 5 1.53 -10.91 -0.88
CA SER A 5 2.73 -11.01 -1.71
C SER A 5 2.45 -11.86 -2.95
N GLY A 6 2.81 -11.35 -4.13
CA GLY A 6 2.55 -12.00 -5.42
C GLY A 6 1.17 -11.76 -6.04
N LYS A 7 0.27 -11.00 -5.40
CA LYS A 7 -1.04 -10.67 -5.97
C LYS A 7 -1.02 -9.52 -6.99
N SER A 8 0.11 -8.82 -7.17
CA SER A 8 0.26 -7.78 -8.21
C SER A 8 -0.94 -6.80 -8.26
N HIS A 9 -1.30 -6.37 -9.47
CA HIS A 9 -2.42 -5.51 -9.87
C HIS A 9 -3.74 -6.29 -10.00
N SER A 10 -3.89 -7.44 -9.34
CA SER A 10 -5.17 -8.13 -9.37
C SER A 10 -6.25 -7.23 -8.76
N VAL A 11 -7.46 -7.27 -9.34
CA VAL A 11 -8.63 -6.55 -8.86
C VAL A 11 -9.73 -7.58 -8.63
N THR A 12 -10.41 -7.48 -7.50
CA THR A 12 -11.49 -8.42 -7.18
C THR A 12 -12.77 -8.02 -7.91
N MET A 13 -13.15 -8.77 -8.96
CA MET A 13 -14.39 -8.49 -9.73
C MET A 13 -15.55 -9.45 -9.43
N HIS A 14 -15.26 -10.72 -9.15
CA HIS A 14 -16.29 -11.78 -9.15
C HIS A 14 -16.89 -12.08 -7.77
N LYS A 15 -16.47 -11.36 -6.73
CA LYS A 15 -16.98 -11.51 -5.36
C LYS A 15 -17.02 -10.16 -4.66
N PRO A 16 -17.95 -9.95 -3.71
CA PRO A 16 -17.96 -8.74 -2.90
C PRO A 16 -16.64 -8.55 -2.15
N VAL A 17 -16.13 -7.32 -2.16
CA VAL A 17 -15.03 -6.89 -1.30
C VAL A 17 -15.63 -6.38 0.00
N HIS A 18 -15.17 -6.94 1.12
CA HIS A 18 -15.59 -6.52 2.45
C HIS A 18 -14.54 -5.59 3.04
N CYS A 19 -15.02 -4.49 3.62
CA CYS A 19 -14.19 -3.51 4.33
C CYS A 19 -14.70 -3.38 5.76
N ARG A 20 -13.78 -3.35 6.72
CA ARG A 20 -14.09 -3.22 8.16
C ARG A 20 -13.16 -2.22 8.81
N LEU A 21 -13.72 -1.31 9.60
CA LEU A 21 -12.96 -0.43 10.49
C LEU A 21 -12.36 -1.26 11.64
N VAL A 22 -11.06 -1.17 11.81
CA VAL A 22 -10.30 -1.92 12.83
C VAL A 22 -9.89 -1.04 13.99
N ARG A 23 -9.53 0.22 13.70
CA ARG A 23 -9.08 1.19 14.69
C ARG A 23 -9.43 2.59 14.24
N GLU A 24 -9.83 3.43 15.18
CA GLU A 24 -10.13 4.84 14.96
C GLU A 24 -9.55 5.65 16.13
N GLU A 25 -8.72 6.62 15.77
CA GLU A 25 -8.03 7.54 16.66
C GLU A 25 -8.15 8.95 16.07
N THR A 26 -7.75 9.95 16.84
CA THR A 26 -7.67 11.33 16.33
C THR A 26 -6.76 11.35 15.09
N ASP A 27 -7.31 11.82 13.97
CA ASP A 27 -6.65 11.93 12.67
C ASP A 27 -6.18 10.60 12.02
N LEU A 28 -6.61 9.45 12.53
CA LEU A 28 -6.24 8.14 11.98
C LEU A 28 -7.42 7.15 11.98
N GLN A 29 -7.74 6.63 10.80
CA GLN A 29 -8.66 5.51 10.63
C GLN A 29 -7.95 4.34 9.96
N VAL A 30 -8.04 3.16 10.56
CA VAL A 30 -7.40 1.94 10.07
C VAL A 30 -8.46 0.97 9.63
N TYR A 31 -8.45 0.63 8.34
CA TYR A 31 -9.37 -0.33 7.75
C TYR A 31 -8.65 -1.61 7.32
N THR A 32 -9.39 -2.72 7.34
CA THR A 32 -8.96 -3.97 6.71
C THR A 32 -9.93 -4.33 5.59
N LEU A 33 -9.37 -4.83 4.49
CA LEU A 33 -10.13 -5.29 3.34
C LEU A 33 -9.82 -6.75 3.01
N SER A 34 -10.82 -7.44 2.46
CA SER A 34 -10.71 -8.81 1.95
C SER A 34 -10.16 -8.91 0.51
N GLY A 35 -9.99 -7.75 -0.15
CA GLY A 35 -9.51 -7.62 -1.53
C GLY A 35 -7.98 -7.64 -1.66
N THR A 36 -7.50 -7.17 -2.81
CA THR A 36 -6.10 -7.05 -3.19
C THR A 36 -5.53 -5.69 -2.78
N PRO A 37 -4.20 -5.47 -2.86
CA PRO A 37 -3.62 -4.15 -2.62
C PRO A 37 -4.19 -3.05 -3.52
N ALA A 38 -4.50 -3.35 -4.79
CA ALA A 38 -5.15 -2.40 -5.70
C ALA A 38 -6.61 -2.10 -5.27
N ASP A 39 -7.36 -3.12 -4.83
CA ASP A 39 -8.71 -2.92 -4.27
C ASP A 39 -8.68 -1.99 -3.05
N CYS A 40 -7.68 -2.12 -2.18
CA CYS A 40 -7.51 -1.24 -1.02
C CYS A 40 -7.39 0.24 -1.42
N ILE A 41 -6.61 0.54 -2.46
CA ILE A 41 -6.42 1.91 -2.94
C ILE A 41 -7.70 2.45 -3.59
N LYS A 42 -8.34 1.66 -4.47
CA LYS A 42 -9.60 2.06 -5.10
C LYS A 42 -10.68 2.32 -4.05
N PHE A 43 -10.83 1.42 -3.08
CA PHE A 43 -11.84 1.56 -2.03
C PHE A 43 -11.52 2.74 -1.10
N GLY A 44 -10.25 2.94 -0.76
CA GLY A 44 -9.78 4.09 0.02
C GLY A 44 -10.15 5.41 -0.65
N ILE A 45 -9.76 5.58 -1.91
CA ILE A 45 -9.96 6.84 -2.66
C ILE A 45 -11.44 7.11 -2.95
N HIS A 46 -12.20 6.09 -3.35
CA HIS A 46 -13.55 6.28 -3.89
C HIS A 46 -14.69 6.04 -2.89
N SER A 47 -14.45 5.28 -1.82
CA SER A 47 -15.51 4.87 -0.88
C SER A 47 -15.28 5.33 0.56
N LEU A 48 -14.03 5.40 1.02
CA LEU A 48 -13.71 5.75 2.41
C LEU A 48 -13.42 7.25 2.58
N LEU A 49 -12.59 7.81 1.71
CA LEU A 49 -12.20 9.20 1.81
C LEU A 49 -13.27 10.12 1.22
N LYS A 50 -13.58 11.21 1.94
CA LYS A 50 -14.47 12.28 1.48
C LYS A 50 -13.79 13.28 0.54
N ARG A 51 -12.47 13.14 0.35
CA ARG A 51 -11.63 14.00 -0.46
C ARG A 51 -10.62 13.14 -1.22
N LYS A 52 -10.06 13.70 -2.29
CA LYS A 52 -8.88 13.12 -2.92
C LYS A 52 -7.70 13.18 -1.92
N PRO A 53 -6.99 12.06 -1.69
CA PRO A 53 -5.78 12.08 -0.87
C PRO A 53 -4.66 12.83 -1.59
N ASP A 54 -3.77 13.42 -0.81
CA ASP A 54 -2.59 14.14 -1.34
C ASP A 54 -1.47 13.14 -1.69
N LEU A 55 -1.37 12.06 -0.92
CA LEU A 55 -0.32 11.06 -1.03
C LEU A 55 -0.86 9.65 -0.74
N VAL A 56 -0.34 8.66 -1.47
CA VAL A 56 -0.50 7.22 -1.17
C VAL A 56 0.86 6.63 -0.83
N ILE A 57 0.95 5.97 0.32
CA ILE A 57 2.16 5.26 0.75
C ILE A 57 1.83 3.77 0.81
N SER A 58 2.66 2.94 0.17
CA SER A 58 2.56 1.48 0.25
C SER A 58 3.85 0.88 0.79
N GLY A 59 3.76 0.09 1.87
CA GLY A 59 4.91 -0.54 2.48
C GLY A 59 4.85 -0.54 4.01
N ILE A 60 5.97 -0.77 4.70
CA ILE A 60 7.28 -1.15 4.13
C ILE A 60 7.29 -2.65 3.85
N ASN A 61 7.56 -3.05 2.60
CA ASN A 61 7.65 -4.46 2.25
C ASN A 61 8.90 -5.11 2.83
N HIS A 62 8.75 -6.34 3.29
CA HIS A 62 9.85 -7.19 3.72
C HIS A 62 10.43 -7.91 2.49
N GLY A 63 11.62 -7.50 2.05
CA GLY A 63 12.29 -8.01 0.85
C GLY A 63 12.26 -7.02 -0.32
N THR A 64 13.09 -7.28 -1.33
CA THR A 64 13.24 -6.38 -2.48
C THR A 64 12.13 -6.52 -3.52
N ASN A 65 11.75 -5.39 -4.11
CA ASN A 65 10.94 -5.27 -5.33
C ASN A 65 11.78 -4.54 -6.38
N SER A 66 12.62 -5.26 -7.12
CA SER A 66 13.54 -4.70 -8.12
C SER A 66 13.34 -5.35 -9.50
N SER A 67 13.54 -4.56 -10.55
CA SER A 67 13.39 -5.01 -11.94
C SER A 67 12.00 -5.63 -12.18
N VAL A 68 11.93 -6.80 -12.80
CA VAL A 68 10.68 -7.48 -13.18
C VAL A 68 9.81 -7.84 -11.98
N SER A 69 10.37 -7.99 -10.76
CA SER A 69 9.55 -8.34 -9.59
C SER A 69 8.58 -7.23 -9.18
N VAL A 70 8.84 -5.97 -9.59
CA VAL A 70 7.92 -4.83 -9.44
C VAL A 70 6.55 -5.14 -10.03
N VAL A 71 6.52 -5.82 -11.19
CA VAL A 71 5.26 -6.16 -11.87
C VAL A 71 4.40 -7.07 -11.01
N TYR A 72 4.99 -7.96 -10.20
CA TYR A 72 4.25 -8.92 -9.37
C TYR A 72 4.03 -8.46 -7.93
N SER A 73 4.63 -7.34 -7.55
CA SER A 73 4.61 -6.82 -6.19
C SER A 73 3.27 -6.18 -5.84
N GLY A 74 2.67 -6.63 -4.74
CA GLY A 74 1.47 -5.99 -4.19
C GLY A 74 1.73 -4.57 -3.68
N THR A 75 2.92 -4.32 -3.13
CA THR A 75 3.36 -2.99 -2.67
C THR A 75 3.43 -2.01 -3.83
N MET A 76 4.08 -2.42 -4.92
CA MET A 76 4.19 -1.57 -6.10
C MET A 76 2.85 -1.43 -6.83
N ALA A 77 2.02 -2.48 -6.88
CA ALA A 77 0.68 -2.40 -7.45
C ALA A 77 -0.20 -1.37 -6.74
N ALA A 78 -0.14 -1.28 -5.41
CA ALA A 78 -0.86 -0.25 -4.65
C ALA A 78 -0.35 1.16 -4.97
N ALA A 79 0.98 1.36 -5.01
CA ALA A 79 1.55 2.67 -5.36
C ALA A 79 1.19 3.08 -6.81
N ILE A 80 1.27 2.15 -7.76
CA ILE A 80 0.88 2.38 -9.16
C ILE A 80 -0.60 2.70 -9.28
N GLU A 81 -1.47 1.99 -8.55
CA GLU A 81 -2.91 2.28 -8.53
C GLU A 81 -3.20 3.70 -8.00
N GLY A 82 -2.45 4.17 -7.00
CA GLY A 82 -2.53 5.58 -6.54
C GLY A 82 -2.17 6.56 -7.67
N CYS A 83 -1.07 6.31 -8.38
CA CYS A 83 -0.66 7.10 -9.54
C CYS A 83 -1.73 7.10 -10.66
N LEU A 84 -2.37 5.95 -10.94
CA LEU A 84 -3.46 5.85 -11.92
C LEU A 84 -4.67 6.71 -11.55
N ASN A 85 -4.92 6.89 -10.25
CA ASN A 85 -5.94 7.81 -9.73
C ASN A 85 -5.43 9.26 -9.60
N ARG A 86 -4.29 9.57 -10.22
CA ARG A 86 -3.62 10.89 -10.23
C ARG A 86 -3.25 11.38 -8.82
N VAL A 87 -2.90 10.47 -7.91
CA VAL A 87 -2.40 10.80 -6.57
C VAL A 87 -0.90 10.51 -6.54
N SER A 88 -0.11 11.44 -6.01
CA SER A 88 1.32 11.19 -5.77
C SER A 88 1.46 9.94 -4.91
N SER A 89 2.34 9.01 -5.28
CA SER A 89 2.39 7.70 -4.63
C SER A 89 3.81 7.19 -4.49
N VAL A 90 4.12 6.58 -3.35
CA VAL A 90 5.45 6.03 -3.04
C VAL A 90 5.33 4.61 -2.50
N GLY A 91 6.14 3.69 -3.04
CA GLY A 91 6.26 2.32 -2.55
C GLY A 91 7.59 2.11 -1.83
N PHE A 92 7.57 1.60 -0.61
CA PHE A 92 8.77 1.33 0.19
C PHE A 92 8.99 -0.17 0.38
N SER A 93 10.24 -0.61 0.22
CA SER A 93 10.68 -1.99 0.41
C SER A 93 12.05 -2.02 1.06
N LEU A 94 12.21 -2.80 2.12
CA LEU A 94 13.50 -3.02 2.77
C LEU A 94 14.14 -4.27 2.16
N THR A 95 15.38 -4.15 1.69
CA THR A 95 16.12 -5.29 1.09
C THR A 95 16.71 -6.20 2.17
N ASP A 96 15.84 -6.69 3.04
CA ASP A 96 16.11 -7.68 4.07
C ASP A 96 14.95 -8.69 4.07
N TYR A 97 15.27 -9.97 4.22
CA TYR A 97 14.32 -11.09 4.19
C TYR A 97 14.23 -11.82 5.54
N GLN A 98 15.06 -11.46 6.51
CA GLN A 98 15.06 -12.06 7.85
C GLN A 98 13.88 -11.56 8.68
N GLN A 99 13.18 -12.42 9.41
CA GLN A 99 12.06 -11.99 10.29
C GLN A 99 12.48 -10.93 11.34
N THR A 100 13.77 -10.85 11.63
CA THR A 100 14.39 -9.89 12.56
C THR A 100 14.92 -8.64 11.84
N ALA A 101 14.48 -8.37 10.62
CA ALA A 101 14.93 -7.21 9.85
C ALA A 101 14.71 -5.91 10.61
N ASP A 102 15.72 -5.03 10.55
CA ASP A 102 15.68 -3.72 11.17
C ASP A 102 15.11 -2.68 10.19
N PHE A 103 13.92 -2.17 10.51
CA PHE A 103 13.23 -1.17 9.69
C PHE A 103 13.60 0.28 10.04
N SER A 104 14.44 0.55 11.04
CA SER A 104 14.79 1.91 11.47
C SER A 104 15.40 2.74 10.33
N ALA A 105 16.20 2.12 9.45
CA ALA A 105 16.71 2.83 8.27
C ALA A 105 15.59 3.19 7.30
N ALA A 106 14.64 2.29 7.06
CA ALA A 106 13.54 2.52 6.13
C ALA A 106 12.60 3.63 6.63
N GLU A 107 12.36 3.71 7.94
CA GLU A 107 11.60 4.80 8.57
C GLU A 107 12.24 6.17 8.27
N LYS A 108 13.54 6.31 8.56
CA LYS A 108 14.30 7.55 8.32
C LYS A 108 14.26 7.98 6.85
N TYR A 109 14.50 7.05 5.92
CA TYR A 109 14.51 7.40 4.50
C TYR A 109 13.11 7.62 3.93
N ALA A 110 12.09 6.95 4.48
CA ALA A 110 10.71 7.19 4.08
C ALA A 110 10.29 8.63 4.36
N GLU A 111 10.60 9.15 5.55
CA GLU A 111 10.32 10.55 5.93
C GLU A 111 10.96 11.53 4.94
N ILE A 112 12.26 11.39 4.66
CA ILE A 112 13.00 12.24 3.71
C ILE A 112 12.39 12.22 2.31
N VAL A 113 11.90 11.07 1.85
CA VAL A 113 11.29 10.94 0.53
C VAL A 113 9.89 11.55 0.52
N ILE A 114 9.08 11.30 1.55
CA ILE A 114 7.71 11.80 1.68
C ILE A 114 7.69 13.34 1.70
N GLU A 115 8.64 13.98 2.37
CA GLU A 115 8.74 15.45 2.39
C GLU A 115 9.02 16.09 1.02
N LYS A 116 9.48 15.31 0.04
CA LYS A 116 9.88 15.80 -1.30
C LYS A 116 8.86 15.49 -2.40
N VAL A 117 7.79 14.77 -2.06
CA VAL A 117 6.75 14.31 -3.01
C VAL A 117 5.48 15.12 -2.81
#